data_AF-A0A847K4M4-F1
#
_entry.id   AF-A0A847K4M4-F1
#
_cell.length_a   1.000
_cell.length_b   1.000
_cell.length_c   1.000
_cell.angle_alpha   90.00
_cell.angle_beta   90.00
_cell.angle_gamma   90.00
#
_symmetry.space_group_name_H-M   'P 1'
#
loop_
_entity.id
_entity.type
_entity.pdbx_description
1 polymer ?
#
loop_
_entity_poly.entity_id
_entity_poly.type
_entity_poly.pdbx_seq_one_letter_code
_entity_poly.pdbx_strand_id
1 'polypeptide(L)'
;MNIAEVSGGKDKTRGDASPARGDTPTHQTSPRRGYFDVVMVLFVSFLLLSNIGATKLVGLGDLIVDGGAILFPLTYILGDVLAEVYGFTSARRAIFMGFIISALASLVFWAVAALPPAAEYTNQAAFEAVLGVVPRFFIASLAGYIVGQLLNAWVLTRIKDRWGDRHLWARLIGSSIVGEAADTTIFCVTAWVGVVSWGTIVNLTVVGFLWKVAVEIVLLPVTYAVIGVVKKHESAS
;
A
#
# COMPACT_ATOMS: atom_id res chain seq x y z
N MET A 1 -59.59 3.34 -45.03
CA MET A 1 -59.93 3.38 -46.47
C MET A 1 -60.38 4.80 -46.76
N ASN A 2 -59.42 5.75 -46.88
CA ASN A 2 -58.83 6.34 -48.10
C ASN A 2 -59.82 7.38 -48.73
N ILE A 3 -59.52 8.65 -49.05
CA ILE A 3 -58.44 9.24 -49.88
C ILE A 3 -58.44 10.81 -49.74
N ALA A 4 -57.24 11.42 -49.67
CA ALA A 4 -56.70 12.69 -50.25
C ALA A 4 -57.48 14.06 -50.14
N GLU A 5 -56.93 15.27 -50.33
CA GLU A 5 -55.68 15.79 -50.92
C GLU A 5 -55.55 17.33 -50.61
N VAL A 6 -54.39 17.76 -50.10
CA VAL A 6 -53.49 18.85 -50.57
C VAL A 6 -54.05 20.15 -51.22
N SER A 7 -53.57 21.30 -50.73
CA SER A 7 -53.03 22.49 -51.45
C SER A 7 -53.13 23.72 -50.51
N GLY A 8 -52.20 24.65 -50.31
CA GLY A 8 -50.97 25.09 -50.97
C GLY A 8 -50.86 26.61 -50.70
N GLY A 9 -49.73 27.11 -50.21
CA GLY A 9 -49.56 28.55 -49.92
C GLY A 9 -48.12 28.92 -49.59
N LYS A 10 -47.48 29.66 -50.50
CA LYS A 10 -46.08 30.11 -50.49
C LYS A 10 -45.88 31.39 -49.64
N ASP A 11 -44.79 31.36 -48.86
CA ASP A 11 -43.68 32.35 -48.80
C ASP A 11 -43.95 33.84 -48.49
N LYS A 12 -43.45 34.33 -47.34
CA LYS A 12 -42.59 35.54 -47.24
C LYS A 12 -42.07 35.85 -45.81
N THR A 13 -40.76 35.72 -45.65
CA THR A 13 -39.79 36.60 -44.95
C THR A 13 -40.22 37.45 -43.72
N ARG A 14 -39.58 37.19 -42.56
CA ARG A 14 -38.81 38.12 -41.69
C ARG A 14 -38.93 37.73 -40.23
N GLY A 15 -37.80 37.58 -39.54
CA GLY A 15 -37.77 37.43 -38.08
C GLY A 15 -36.51 36.76 -37.59
N ASP A 16 -35.40 37.49 -37.67
CA ASP A 16 -34.15 37.21 -37.00
C ASP A 16 -34.37 37.04 -35.48
N ALA A 17 -34.05 35.87 -34.93
CA ALA A 17 -33.80 35.65 -33.51
C ALA A 17 -33.11 34.29 -33.32
N SER A 18 -31.78 34.29 -33.38
CA SER A 18 -30.98 33.19 -32.85
C SER A 18 -31.26 33.08 -31.34
N PRO A 19 -31.72 31.93 -30.81
CA PRO A 19 -31.78 31.77 -29.37
C PRO A 19 -30.34 31.66 -28.87
N ALA A 20 -29.95 32.61 -28.04
CA ALA A 20 -28.69 32.65 -27.33
C ALA A 20 -28.35 31.23 -26.82
N ARG A 21 -27.17 30.74 -27.21
CA ARG A 21 -26.60 29.52 -26.65
C ARG A 21 -26.64 29.67 -25.14
N GLY A 22 -27.41 28.82 -24.48
CA GLY A 22 -27.38 28.73 -23.03
C GLY A 22 -25.94 28.47 -22.61
N ASP A 23 -25.37 29.44 -21.90
CA ASP A 23 -24.20 29.21 -21.07
C ASP A 23 -24.61 28.13 -20.08
N THR A 24 -24.32 26.89 -20.45
CA THR A 24 -24.36 25.78 -19.53
C THR A 24 -23.34 26.16 -18.47
N PRO A 25 -23.71 26.32 -17.18
CA PRO A 25 -22.72 26.50 -16.15
C PRO A 25 -21.84 25.26 -16.24
N THR A 26 -20.62 25.44 -16.73
CA THR A 26 -19.58 24.45 -16.53
C THR A 26 -19.41 24.45 -15.03
N HIS A 27 -20.10 23.51 -14.37
CA HIS A 27 -19.76 23.11 -13.01
C HIS A 27 -18.32 22.63 -13.10
N GLN A 28 -17.39 23.57 -12.95
CA GLN A 28 -16.05 23.27 -12.49
C GLN A 28 -16.25 22.74 -11.09
N THR A 29 -16.50 21.44 -11.00
CA THR A 29 -16.32 20.69 -9.77
C THR A 29 -14.85 20.87 -9.43
N SER A 30 -14.58 21.83 -8.55
CA SER A 30 -13.29 21.92 -7.88
C SER A 30 -13.01 20.50 -7.38
N PRO A 31 -11.87 19.86 -7.72
CA PRO A 31 -11.60 18.53 -7.23
C PRO A 31 -11.55 18.64 -5.72
N ARG A 32 -12.59 18.16 -5.04
CA ARG A 32 -12.59 18.04 -3.58
C ARG A 32 -11.48 17.04 -3.28
N ARG A 33 -10.31 17.57 -2.92
CA ARG A 33 -9.13 16.76 -2.58
C ARG A 33 -9.43 16.07 -1.26
N GLY A 34 -10.03 14.88 -1.34
CA GLY A 34 -10.08 13.97 -0.22
C GLY A 34 -8.67 13.63 0.27
N TYR A 35 -8.54 13.18 1.50
CA TYR A 35 -7.26 12.77 2.08
C TYR A 35 -6.64 11.56 1.39
N PHE A 36 -7.34 10.93 0.45
CA PHE A 36 -6.91 9.72 -0.23
C PHE A 36 -5.50 9.82 -0.82
N ASP A 37 -5.21 10.87 -1.60
CA ASP A 37 -3.91 11.04 -2.22
C ASP A 37 -2.81 11.20 -1.16
N VAL A 38 -3.11 11.92 -0.07
CA VAL A 38 -2.18 12.12 1.04
C VAL A 38 -1.90 10.79 1.76
N VAL A 39 -2.95 10.04 2.11
CA VAL A 39 -2.83 8.73 2.77
C VAL A 39 -2.08 7.74 1.88
N MET A 40 -2.38 7.71 0.58
CA MET A 40 -1.71 6.84 -0.39
C MET A 40 -0.23 7.21 -0.55
N VAL A 41 0.11 8.49 -0.66
CA VAL A 41 1.52 8.95 -0.74
C VAL A 41 2.26 8.59 0.53
N LEU A 42 1.69 8.87 1.70
CA LEU A 42 2.32 8.51 2.98
C LEU A 42 2.53 6.99 3.11
N PHE A 43 1.54 6.18 2.73
CA PHE A 43 1.65 4.72 2.76
C PHE A 43 2.82 4.25 1.87
N VAL A 44 2.87 4.72 0.63
CA VAL A 44 3.93 4.35 -0.33
C VAL A 44 5.31 4.82 0.14
N SER A 45 5.41 6.05 0.64
CA SER A 45 6.66 6.60 1.18
C SER A 45 7.14 5.83 2.40
N PHE A 46 6.26 5.52 3.35
CA PHE A 46 6.62 4.78 4.55
C PHE A 46 6.98 3.33 4.25
N LEU A 47 6.31 2.68 3.29
CA LEU A 47 6.70 1.35 2.83
C LEU A 47 8.11 1.36 2.23
N LEU A 48 8.43 2.33 1.38
CA LEU A 48 9.75 2.48 0.80
C LEU A 48 10.82 2.73 1.88
N LEU A 49 10.56 3.68 2.78
CA LEU A 49 11.47 4.01 3.88
C LEU A 49 11.66 2.82 4.83
N SER A 50 10.61 2.03 5.07
CA SER A 50 10.70 0.81 5.87
C SER A 50 11.60 -0.22 5.21
N ASN A 51 11.46 -0.46 3.89
CA ASN A 51 12.30 -1.40 3.16
C ASN A 51 13.78 -0.99 3.16
N ILE A 52 14.08 0.32 3.02
CA ILE A 52 15.46 0.82 3.11
C ILE A 52 15.97 0.80 4.55
N GLY A 53 15.14 1.19 5.53
CA GLY A 53 15.49 1.17 6.94
C GLY A 53 15.77 -0.24 7.47
N ALA A 54 15.11 -1.26 6.92
CA ALA A 54 15.31 -2.65 7.26
C ALA A 54 16.72 -3.17 6.95
N THR A 55 17.49 -2.50 6.09
CA THR A 55 18.89 -2.87 5.80
C THR A 55 19.81 -2.69 7.01
N LYS A 56 19.39 -1.89 7.99
CA LYS A 56 20.10 -1.68 9.25
C LYS A 56 19.43 -2.45 10.38
N LEU A 57 20.18 -3.36 10.99
CA LEU A 57 19.79 -4.00 12.24
C LEU A 57 19.99 -3.05 13.43
N VAL A 58 19.05 -3.07 14.36
CA VAL A 58 19.04 -2.27 15.59
C VAL A 58 19.04 -3.22 16.78
N GLY A 59 20.04 -3.08 17.66
CA GLY A 59 20.11 -3.82 18.92
C GLY A 59 19.27 -3.14 20.00
N LEU A 60 18.43 -3.91 20.67
CA LEU A 60 17.61 -3.51 21.83
C LEU A 60 17.94 -4.46 22.99
N GLY A 61 19.12 -4.26 23.60
CA GLY A 61 19.67 -5.23 24.55
C GLY A 61 20.01 -6.55 23.84
N ASP A 62 19.43 -7.65 24.31
CA ASP A 62 19.63 -8.99 23.72
C ASP A 62 18.77 -9.25 22.48
N LEU A 63 17.83 -8.36 22.16
CA LEU A 63 16.95 -8.47 21.00
C LEU A 63 17.51 -7.68 19.81
N ILE A 64 17.27 -8.19 18.61
CA ILE A 64 17.64 -7.52 17.37
C ILE A 64 16.36 -7.29 16.58
N VAL A 65 16.18 -6.06 16.11
CA VAL A 65 15.07 -5.68 15.22
C VAL A 65 15.63 -5.10 13.93
N ASP A 66 14.90 -5.21 12.84
CA ASP A 66 15.20 -4.45 11.64
C ASP A 66 14.76 -2.99 11.80
N GLY A 67 15.49 -2.05 11.20
CA GLY A 67 15.16 -0.62 11.29
C GLY A 67 13.83 -0.25 10.61
N GLY A 68 13.30 -1.12 9.74
CA GLY A 68 11.99 -0.93 9.10
C GLY A 68 10.84 -1.04 10.10
N ALA A 69 11.02 -1.81 11.18
CA ALA A 69 10.06 -1.99 12.27
C ALA A 69 9.55 -0.67 12.89
N ILE A 70 10.28 0.44 12.74
CA ILE A 70 9.89 1.77 13.23
C ILE A 70 8.69 2.35 12.45
N LEU A 71 8.67 2.20 11.12
CA LEU A 71 7.63 2.77 10.26
C LEU A 71 6.49 1.79 9.97
N PHE A 72 6.72 0.51 10.20
CA PHE A 72 5.73 -0.55 10.04
C PHE A 72 4.38 -0.24 10.73
N PRO A 73 4.34 0.24 11.99
CA PRO A 73 3.10 0.60 12.66
C PRO A 73 2.28 1.68 11.93
N LEU A 74 2.97 2.68 11.37
CA LEU A 74 2.32 3.76 10.61
C LEU A 74 1.80 3.25 9.27
N THR A 75 2.52 2.37 8.59
CA THR A 75 2.04 1.75 7.34
C THR A 75 0.78 0.92 7.56
N TYR A 76 0.64 0.25 8.71
CA TYR A 76 -0.57 -0.49 9.07
C TYR A 76 -1.77 0.44 9.24
N ILE A 77 -1.63 1.50 10.05
CA ILE A 77 -2.71 2.49 10.24
C ILE A 77 -3.17 3.06 8.88
N LEU A 78 -2.22 3.45 8.03
CA LEU A 78 -2.55 3.99 6.71
C LEU A 78 -3.21 2.95 5.81
N GLY A 79 -2.76 1.69 5.86
CA GLY A 79 -3.38 0.56 5.17
C GLY A 79 -4.82 0.32 5.59
N ASP A 80 -5.08 0.35 6.90
CA ASP A 80 -6.42 0.20 7.47
C ASP A 80 -7.34 1.35 7.06
N VAL A 81 -6.84 2.60 7.11
CA VAL A 81 -7.57 3.76 6.60
C VAL A 81 -7.90 3.61 5.11
N LEU A 82 -6.94 3.15 4.29
CA LEU A 82 -7.17 2.91 2.87
C LEU A 82 -8.26 1.87 2.63
N ALA A 83 -8.23 0.76 3.36
CA ALA A 83 -9.20 -0.33 3.22
C ALA A 83 -10.59 0.08 3.72
N GLU A 84 -10.66 0.74 4.87
CA GLU A 84 -11.92 1.01 5.59
C GLU A 84 -12.63 2.29 5.14
N VAL A 85 -11.88 3.30 4.66
CA VAL A 85 -12.47 4.56 4.17
C VAL A 85 -12.66 4.55 2.66
N TYR A 86 -11.65 4.08 1.92
CA TYR A 86 -11.63 4.19 0.46
C TYR A 86 -11.86 2.85 -0.26
N GLY A 87 -12.01 1.76 0.49
CA GLY A 87 -12.37 0.44 0.00
C GLY A 87 -11.19 -0.40 -0.54
N PHE A 88 -11.48 -1.68 -0.77
CA PHE A 88 -10.48 -2.68 -1.18
C PHE A 88 -9.72 -2.31 -2.47
N THR A 89 -10.39 -1.75 -3.47
CA THR A 89 -9.74 -1.34 -4.74
C THR A 89 -8.66 -0.29 -4.50
N SER A 90 -8.93 0.67 -3.63
CA SER A 90 -8.04 1.78 -3.29
C SER A 90 -6.85 1.29 -2.46
N ALA A 91 -7.09 0.45 -1.45
CA ALA A 91 -6.04 -0.19 -0.66
C ALA A 91 -5.11 -1.05 -1.55
N ARG A 92 -5.69 -1.88 -2.41
CA ARG A 92 -4.94 -2.69 -3.38
C ARG A 92 -4.08 -1.82 -4.30
N ARG A 93 -4.62 -0.69 -4.78
CA ARG A 93 -3.87 0.27 -5.60
C ARG A 93 -2.67 0.86 -4.86
N ALA A 94 -2.82 1.24 -3.60
CA ALA A 94 -1.74 1.78 -2.78
C ALA A 94 -0.62 0.75 -2.56
N ILE A 95 -0.97 -0.51 -2.27
CA ILE A 95 -0.02 -1.61 -2.14
C ILE A 95 0.77 -1.81 -3.43
N PHE A 96 0.09 -1.94 -4.59
CA PHE A 96 0.77 -2.11 -5.86
C PHE A 96 1.69 -0.92 -6.18
N MET A 97 1.23 0.30 -5.94
CA MET A 97 2.07 1.49 -6.13
C MET A 97 3.29 1.46 -5.20
N GLY A 98 3.14 1.01 -3.97
CA GLY A 98 4.22 0.81 -3.02
C GLY A 98 5.30 -0.13 -3.53
N PHE A 99 4.90 -1.29 -4.06
CA PHE A 99 5.83 -2.25 -4.67
C PHE A 99 6.44 -1.76 -5.97
N ILE A 100 5.69 -1.05 -6.83
CA ILE A 100 6.21 -0.46 -8.06
C ILE A 100 7.30 0.57 -7.74
N ILE A 101 7.04 1.47 -6.80
CA ILE A 101 8.01 2.48 -6.38
C ILE A 101 9.21 1.84 -5.69
N SER A 102 9.00 0.79 -4.89
CA SER A 102 10.11 0.02 -4.28
C SER A 102 10.97 -0.70 -5.33
N ALA A 103 10.35 -1.25 -6.38
CA ALA A 103 11.05 -1.87 -7.49
C ALA A 103 11.88 -0.84 -8.27
N LEU A 104 11.30 0.34 -8.54
CA LEU A 104 12.00 1.44 -9.19
C LEU A 104 13.18 1.92 -8.35
N ALA A 105 12.99 2.12 -7.04
CA ALA A 105 14.06 2.50 -6.12
C ALA A 105 15.17 1.44 -6.10
N SER A 106 14.81 0.16 -6.02
CA SER A 106 15.75 -0.97 -6.13
C SER A 106 16.57 -0.90 -7.42
N LEU A 107 15.92 -0.71 -8.57
CA LEU A 107 16.59 -0.62 -9.87
C LEU A 107 17.55 0.59 -9.92
N VAL A 108 17.10 1.75 -9.42
CA VAL A 108 17.91 2.97 -9.38
C VAL A 108 19.12 2.79 -8.48
N PHE A 109 18.97 2.29 -7.25
CA PHE A 109 20.11 2.11 -6.35
C PHE A 109 21.10 1.06 -6.87
N TRP A 110 20.61 -0.01 -7.48
CA TRP A 110 21.47 -1.00 -8.15
C TRP A 110 22.25 -0.35 -9.31
N ALA A 111 21.59 0.41 -10.18
CA ALA A 111 22.23 1.05 -11.32
C ALA A 111 23.26 2.10 -10.88
N VAL A 112 22.92 2.93 -9.89
CA VAL A 112 23.84 3.95 -9.35
C VAL A 112 25.05 3.30 -8.69
N ALA A 113 24.87 2.21 -7.93
CA ALA A 113 25.99 1.48 -7.34
C ALA A 113 26.92 0.86 -8.39
N ALA A 114 26.39 0.40 -9.52
CA ALA A 114 27.17 -0.24 -10.58
C ALA A 114 27.94 0.75 -11.48
N LEU A 115 27.57 2.03 -11.49
CA LEU A 115 28.27 3.05 -12.27
C LEU A 115 29.62 3.42 -11.62
N PRO A 116 30.65 3.76 -12.41
CA PRO A 116 31.94 4.14 -11.85
C PRO A 116 31.81 5.44 -11.03
N PRO A 117 32.39 5.49 -9.82
CA PRO A 117 32.37 6.70 -9.02
C PRO A 117 33.18 7.81 -9.70
N ALA A 118 32.74 9.06 -9.57
CA ALA A 118 33.55 10.20 -9.94
C ALA A 118 34.84 10.25 -9.11
N ALA A 119 35.91 10.86 -9.62
CA ALA A 119 37.22 10.91 -8.93
C ALA A 119 37.15 11.53 -7.52
N GLU A 120 36.21 12.44 -7.30
CA GLU A 120 35.99 13.13 -6.01
C GLU A 120 35.04 12.34 -5.07
N TYR A 121 34.35 11.31 -5.56
CA TYR A 121 33.40 10.55 -4.76
C TYR A 121 34.12 9.44 -3.96
N THR A 122 34.28 9.67 -2.67
CA THR A 122 35.05 8.78 -1.76
C THR A 122 34.20 7.73 -1.04
N ASN A 123 32.87 7.80 -1.15
CA ASN A 123 31.94 6.98 -0.36
C ASN A 123 31.37 5.76 -1.09
N GLN A 124 32.06 5.25 -2.13
CA GLN A 124 31.57 4.12 -2.93
C GLN A 124 31.26 2.88 -2.09
N ALA A 125 32.21 2.44 -1.26
CA ALA A 125 32.01 1.27 -0.41
C ALA A 125 30.86 1.44 0.60
N ALA A 126 30.69 2.65 1.16
CA ALA A 126 29.59 2.95 2.07
C ALA A 126 28.22 2.94 1.35
N PHE A 127 28.18 3.46 0.12
CA PHE A 127 26.98 3.44 -0.71
C PHE A 127 26.56 2.01 -1.05
N GLU A 128 27.50 1.17 -1.49
CA GLU A 128 27.24 -0.25 -1.77
C GLU A 128 26.79 -1.01 -0.53
N ALA A 129 27.40 -0.75 0.63
CA ALA A 129 27.04 -1.40 1.89
C ALA A 129 25.61 -1.08 2.35
N VAL A 130 25.15 0.17 2.17
CA VAL A 130 23.83 0.62 2.66
C VAL A 130 22.72 0.44 1.60
N LEU A 131 23.00 0.84 0.36
CA LEU A 131 22.01 0.92 -0.72
C LEU A 131 22.15 -0.21 -1.74
N GLY A 132 23.33 -0.82 -1.88
CA GLY A 132 23.56 -1.94 -2.79
C GLY A 132 22.77 -3.21 -2.40
N VAL A 133 22.34 -3.32 -1.13
CA VAL A 133 21.49 -4.43 -0.66
C VAL A 133 20.00 -4.20 -0.89
N VAL A 134 19.56 -3.00 -1.26
CA VAL A 134 18.12 -2.67 -1.42
C VAL A 134 17.38 -3.61 -2.38
N PRO A 135 17.95 -4.06 -3.53
CA PRO A 135 17.27 -5.02 -4.39
C PRO A 135 16.91 -6.34 -3.69
N ARG A 136 17.79 -6.79 -2.80
CA ARG A 136 17.56 -8.00 -2.01
C ARG A 136 16.39 -7.83 -1.04
N PHE A 137 16.32 -6.69 -0.35
CA PHE A 137 15.23 -6.38 0.59
C PHE A 137 13.90 -6.16 -0.13
N PHE A 138 13.93 -5.57 -1.33
CA PHE A 138 12.74 -5.50 -2.19
C PHE A 138 12.23 -6.91 -2.55
N ILE A 139 13.11 -7.81 -3.01
CA ILE A 139 12.73 -9.19 -3.35
C ILE A 139 12.17 -9.91 -2.12
N ALA A 140 12.82 -9.76 -0.96
CA ALA A 140 12.35 -10.33 0.30
C ALA A 140 10.94 -9.84 0.67
N SER A 141 10.70 -8.52 0.56
CA SER A 141 9.41 -7.88 0.84
C SER A 141 8.32 -8.36 -0.13
N LEU A 142 8.62 -8.41 -1.43
CA LEU A 142 7.67 -8.87 -2.44
C LEU A 142 7.32 -10.36 -2.27
N ALA A 143 8.32 -11.21 -2.05
CA ALA A 143 8.12 -12.64 -1.86
C ALA A 143 7.33 -12.95 -0.58
N GLY A 144 7.71 -12.31 0.54
CA GLY A 144 6.99 -12.41 1.81
C GLY A 144 5.53 -11.99 1.64
N TYR A 145 5.31 -10.83 1.05
CA TYR A 145 3.97 -10.28 0.86
C TYR A 145 3.10 -11.20 0.00
N ILE A 146 3.60 -11.68 -1.15
CA ILE A 146 2.83 -12.57 -2.04
C ILE A 146 2.44 -13.84 -1.31
N VAL A 147 3.39 -14.53 -0.69
CA VAL A 147 3.11 -15.82 -0.03
C VAL A 147 2.24 -15.61 1.21
N GLY A 148 2.50 -14.58 2.00
CA GLY A 148 1.70 -14.23 3.18
C GLY A 148 0.24 -13.93 2.82
N GLN A 149 0.00 -13.14 1.77
CA GLN A 149 -1.36 -12.83 1.31
C GLN A 149 -2.08 -14.06 0.76
N LEU A 150 -1.39 -14.92 0.00
CA LEU A 150 -1.97 -16.16 -0.52
C LEU A 150 -2.33 -17.12 0.61
N LEU A 151 -1.45 -17.30 1.59
CA LEU A 151 -1.72 -18.15 2.76
C LEU A 151 -2.82 -17.58 3.65
N ASN A 152 -2.86 -16.26 3.86
CA ASN A 152 -3.96 -15.61 4.57
C ASN A 152 -5.29 -15.91 3.87
N ALA A 153 -5.40 -15.61 2.57
CA ALA A 153 -6.63 -15.86 1.82
C ALA A 153 -7.04 -17.34 1.84
N TRP A 154 -6.07 -18.27 1.71
CA TRP A 154 -6.31 -19.71 1.75
C TRP A 154 -6.79 -20.20 3.12
N VAL A 155 -6.17 -19.76 4.22
CA VAL A 155 -6.61 -20.14 5.58
C VAL A 155 -7.99 -19.55 5.86
N LEU A 156 -8.25 -18.31 5.47
CA LEU A 156 -9.53 -17.65 5.67
C LEU A 156 -10.68 -18.42 4.98
N THR A 157 -10.49 -18.83 3.73
CA THR A 157 -11.48 -19.64 3.01
C THR A 157 -11.61 -21.02 3.62
N ARG A 158 -10.50 -21.66 4.00
CA ARG A 158 -10.55 -23.02 4.54
C ARG A 158 -11.18 -23.13 5.92
N ILE A 159 -11.06 -22.10 6.75
CA ILE A 159 -11.81 -22.01 8.02
C ILE A 159 -13.29 -21.77 7.73
N LYS A 160 -13.62 -20.88 6.77
CA LYS A 160 -15.02 -20.63 6.35
C LYS A 160 -15.70 -21.91 5.89
N ASP A 161 -15.05 -22.68 5.02
CA ASP A 161 -15.60 -23.92 4.48
C ASP A 161 -15.89 -24.96 5.57
N ARG A 162 -15.12 -24.94 6.66
CA ARG A 162 -15.29 -25.89 7.76
C ARG A 162 -16.29 -25.43 8.82
N TRP A 163 -16.31 -24.14 9.16
CA TRP A 163 -17.01 -23.61 10.34
C TRP A 163 -18.17 -22.66 9.98
N GLY A 164 -18.40 -22.43 8.69
CA GLY A 164 -19.42 -21.52 8.18
C GLY A 164 -19.19 -20.07 8.63
N ASP A 165 -20.26 -19.28 8.65
CA ASP A 165 -20.19 -17.85 9.00
C ASP A 165 -20.18 -17.58 10.51
N ARG A 166 -20.34 -18.61 11.36
CA ARG A 166 -20.51 -18.46 12.82
C ARG A 166 -19.27 -17.97 13.56
N HIS A 167 -18.07 -18.13 12.98
CA HIS A 167 -16.80 -17.85 13.68
C HIS A 167 -15.89 -16.92 12.87
N LEU A 168 -16.39 -15.73 12.55
CA LEU A 168 -15.64 -14.72 11.78
C LEU A 168 -14.31 -14.33 12.45
N TRP A 169 -14.29 -14.18 13.78
CA TRP A 169 -13.07 -13.85 14.53
C TRP A 169 -11.96 -14.90 14.33
N ALA A 170 -12.32 -16.18 14.34
CA ALA A 170 -11.37 -17.28 14.18
C ALA A 170 -10.81 -17.31 12.75
N ARG A 171 -11.62 -16.92 11.76
CA ARG A 171 -11.20 -16.77 10.37
C ARG A 171 -10.19 -15.63 10.24
N LEU A 172 -10.52 -14.44 10.76
CA LEU A 172 -9.69 -13.25 10.61
C LEU A 172 -8.37 -13.38 11.38
N ILE A 173 -8.42 -13.74 12.67
CA ILE A 173 -7.21 -13.86 13.50
C ILE A 173 -6.36 -15.05 13.03
N GLY A 174 -6.98 -16.20 12.79
CA GLY A 174 -6.27 -17.40 12.36
C GLY A 174 -5.57 -17.21 11.01
N SER A 175 -6.23 -16.55 10.05
CA SER A 175 -5.65 -16.31 8.73
C SER A 175 -4.56 -15.23 8.77
N SER A 176 -4.74 -14.18 9.57
CA SER A 176 -3.71 -13.16 9.78
C SER A 176 -2.45 -13.74 10.40
N ILE A 177 -2.57 -14.54 11.48
CA ILE A 177 -1.42 -15.18 12.13
C ILE A 177 -0.62 -16.02 11.14
N VAL A 178 -1.28 -16.85 10.33
CA VAL A 178 -0.58 -17.70 9.34
C VAL A 178 0.03 -16.87 8.23
N GLY A 179 -0.69 -15.87 7.72
CA GLY A 179 -0.19 -14.96 6.69
C GLY A 179 1.03 -14.17 7.13
N GLU A 180 0.99 -13.57 8.32
CA GLU A 180 2.08 -12.78 8.89
C GLU A 180 3.28 -13.62 9.28
N ALA A 181 3.07 -14.84 9.81
CA ALA A 181 4.16 -15.76 10.09
C ALA A 181 4.90 -16.14 8.80
N ALA A 182 4.17 -16.42 7.72
CA ALA A 182 4.78 -16.73 6.43
C ALA A 182 5.49 -15.52 5.81
N ASP A 183 4.84 -14.36 5.78
CA ASP A 183 5.43 -13.10 5.31
C ASP A 183 6.75 -12.80 6.02
N THR A 184 6.72 -12.77 7.35
CA THR A 184 7.87 -12.43 8.19
C THR A 184 8.99 -13.47 8.04
N THR A 185 8.66 -14.75 8.01
CA THR A 185 9.66 -15.82 7.83
C THR A 185 10.35 -15.70 6.48
N ILE A 186 9.59 -15.55 5.39
CA ILE A 186 10.15 -15.44 4.04
C ILE A 186 10.96 -14.16 3.90
N PHE A 187 10.46 -13.05 4.44
CA PHE A 187 11.18 -11.79 4.46
C PHE A 187 12.53 -11.95 5.18
N CYS A 188 12.52 -12.37 6.45
CA CYS A 188 13.73 -12.46 7.26
C CYS A 188 14.74 -13.45 6.67
N VAL A 189 14.30 -14.62 6.21
CA VAL A 189 15.20 -15.59 5.56
C VAL A 189 15.79 -15.01 4.28
N THR A 190 14.97 -14.47 3.37
CA THR A 190 15.45 -13.96 2.07
C THR A 190 16.34 -12.74 2.24
N ALA A 191 15.99 -11.81 3.14
CA ALA A 191 16.75 -10.60 3.40
C ALA A 191 18.13 -10.89 4.00
N TRP A 192 18.26 -11.92 4.84
CA TRP A 192 19.42 -12.08 5.71
C TRP A 192 20.26 -13.37 5.52
N VAL A 193 19.77 -14.35 4.75
CA VAL A 193 20.52 -15.60 4.50
C VAL A 193 21.92 -15.34 3.92
N GLY A 194 22.96 -15.90 4.55
CA GLY A 194 24.35 -15.68 4.12
C GLY A 194 24.92 -14.29 4.42
N VAL A 195 24.18 -13.41 5.12
CA VAL A 195 24.66 -12.11 5.61
C VAL A 195 24.90 -12.15 7.12
N VAL A 196 23.97 -12.77 7.87
CA VAL A 196 24.05 -12.94 9.33
C VAL A 196 23.83 -14.40 9.73
N SER A 197 24.05 -14.71 11.00
CA SER A 197 23.87 -16.06 11.54
C SER A 197 22.41 -16.53 11.48
N TRP A 198 22.18 -17.84 11.38
CA TRP A 198 20.84 -18.42 11.48
C TRP A 198 20.15 -18.09 12.81
N GLY A 199 20.90 -17.98 13.91
CA GLY A 199 20.38 -17.54 15.20
C GLY A 199 19.81 -16.12 15.14
N THR A 200 20.49 -15.21 14.44
CA THR A 200 20.01 -13.85 14.19
C THR A 200 18.77 -13.86 13.31
N ILE A 201 18.71 -14.70 12.27
CA ILE A 201 17.51 -14.81 11.41
C ILE A 201 16.31 -15.31 12.22
N VAL A 202 16.49 -16.32 13.07
CA VAL A 202 15.42 -16.83 13.94
C VAL A 202 14.98 -15.74 14.93
N ASN A 203 15.92 -15.00 15.53
CA ASN A 203 15.59 -13.86 16.39
C ASN A 203 14.74 -12.82 15.64
N LEU A 204 15.19 -12.38 14.46
CA LEU A 204 14.47 -11.41 13.63
C LEU A 204 13.06 -11.91 13.25
N THR A 205 12.92 -13.18 12.88
CA THR A 205 11.61 -13.75 12.54
C THR A 205 10.66 -13.75 13.73
N VAL A 206 11.12 -14.23 14.90
CA VAL A 206 10.28 -14.34 16.10
C VAL A 206 9.97 -12.96 16.68
N VAL A 207 10.99 -12.13 16.87
CA VAL A 207 10.84 -10.77 17.42
C VAL A 207 10.03 -9.91 16.47
N GLY A 208 10.29 -9.97 15.16
CA GLY A 208 9.53 -9.24 14.15
C GLY A 208 8.06 -9.65 14.12
N PHE A 209 7.76 -10.96 14.17
CA PHE A 209 6.39 -11.45 14.22
C PHE A 209 5.67 -10.97 15.51
N LEU A 210 6.30 -11.14 16.67
CA LEU A 210 5.73 -10.69 17.94
C LEU A 210 5.55 -9.17 18.00
N TRP A 211 6.49 -8.42 17.42
CA TRP A 211 6.39 -6.96 17.31
C TRP A 211 5.17 -6.55 16.48
N LYS A 212 4.97 -7.15 15.30
CA LYS A 212 3.79 -6.87 14.45
C LYS A 212 2.48 -7.10 15.20
N VAL A 213 2.35 -8.27 15.82
CA VAL A 213 1.15 -8.63 16.60
C VAL A 213 0.94 -7.68 17.79
N ALA A 214 2.00 -7.36 18.54
CA ALA A 214 1.91 -6.45 19.69
C ALA A 214 1.51 -5.04 19.26
N VAL A 215 2.11 -4.54 18.17
CA VAL A 215 1.81 -3.23 17.58
C VAL A 215 0.36 -3.16 17.13
N GLU A 216 -0.15 -4.19 16.44
CA GLU A 216 -1.54 -4.24 16.00
C GLU A 216 -2.47 -4.06 17.20
N ILE A 217 -2.28 -4.85 18.26
CA ILE A 217 -3.09 -4.79 19.48
C ILE A 217 -3.03 -3.41 20.13
N VAL A 218 -1.84 -2.82 20.26
CA VAL A 218 -1.63 -1.53 20.92
C VAL A 218 -2.19 -0.37 20.10
N LEU A 219 -2.11 -0.44 18.77
CA LEU A 219 -2.53 0.64 17.88
C LEU A 219 -3.99 0.58 17.46
N LEU A 220 -4.72 -0.52 17.70
CA LEU A 220 -6.16 -0.61 17.43
C LEU A 220 -6.95 0.64 17.85
N PRO A 221 -6.80 1.21 19.07
CA PRO A 221 -7.51 2.42 19.47
C PRO A 221 -7.16 3.65 18.60
N VAL A 222 -5.88 3.77 18.22
CA VAL A 222 -5.38 4.87 17.38
C VAL A 222 -5.92 4.72 15.96
N THR A 223 -5.90 3.51 15.40
CA THR A 223 -6.47 3.19 14.09
C THR A 223 -7.95 3.60 14.04
N TYR A 224 -8.75 3.25 15.05
CA TYR A 224 -10.15 3.66 15.12
C TYR A 224 -10.32 5.19 15.15
N ALA A 225 -9.50 5.90 15.93
CA ALA A 225 -9.54 7.36 16.00
C ALA A 225 -9.22 8.01 14.64
N VAL A 226 -8.16 7.55 13.96
CA VAL A 226 -7.75 8.08 12.65
C VAL A 226 -8.83 7.82 11.61
N ILE A 227 -9.36 6.59 11.53
CA ILE A 227 -10.47 6.25 10.63
C ILE A 227 -11.68 7.16 10.87
N GLY A 228 -12.04 7.41 12.13
CA GLY A 228 -13.14 8.30 12.49
C GLY A 228 -12.96 9.73 11.99
N VAL A 229 -11.75 10.28 12.14
CA VAL A 229 -11.41 11.63 11.64
C VAL A 229 -11.51 11.68 10.11
N VAL A 230 -10.92 10.70 9.42
CA VAL A 230 -10.92 10.68 7.95
C VAL A 230 -12.35 10.49 7.42
N LYS A 231 -13.13 9.53 7.94
CA LYS A 231 -14.53 9.33 7.54
C LYS A 231 -15.37 10.58 7.74
N LYS A 232 -15.20 11.29 8.86
CA LYS A 232 -15.94 12.53 9.13
C LYS A 232 -15.63 13.61 8.07
N HIS A 233 -14.38 13.74 7.67
CA HIS A 233 -13.98 14.73 6.66
C HIS A 233 -14.46 14.35 5.26
N GLU A 234 -14.32 13.08 4.88
CA GLU A 234 -14.78 12.58 3.58
C GLU A 234 -16.31 12.62 3.46
N SER A 235 -17.05 12.35 4.54
CA SER A 235 -18.53 12.43 4.55
C SER A 235 -19.05 13.88 4.56
N ALA A 236 -18.23 14.84 4.98
CA ALA A 236 -18.53 16.27 4.94
C ALA A 236 -18.09 16.95 3.62
N SER A 237 -17.33 16.22 2.79
CA SER A 237 -16.90 16.60 1.45
C SER A 237 -17.81 16.00 0.37
#